data_AF-A0A359MNU6-F1
#
_entry.id   AF-A0A359MNU6-F1
#
_cell.length_a   1.000
_cell.length_b   1.000
_cell.length_c   1.000
_cell.angle_alpha   90.00
_cell.angle_beta   90.00
_cell.angle_gamma   90.00
#
_symmetry.space_group_name_H-M   'P 1'
#
loop_
_entity.id
_entity.type
_entity.pdbx_description
1 polymer ?
#
loop_
_entity_poly.entity_id
_entity_poly.type
_entity_poly.pdbx_seq_one_letter_code
_entity_poly.pdbx_strand_id
1 'polypeptide(L)'
;REVEIKPFFRNQKMQAIYEFNYVDAQKTAFLCNRRFWERDAPYGNILGGISFTDLPIQSIIYPNDHNYCPEDTCSSEEPGVLISSYNINQQAVRLGNQEEQRRYQVIRENVEEVHGLPRGFLNSIVDSSKTVDWYHEPNFRGGLASALPGQKTSLSYDMIQPEYNNRVFFAGEHISAKHAWIQGSLSTGKAAANHIASSYRNIT
;
A
#
# COMPACT_ATOMS: atom_id res chain seq x y z
N ARG A 1 -10.90 16.97 7.50
CA ARG A 1 -12.14 16.23 7.15
C ARG A 1 -12.87 17.05 6.09
N GLU A 2 -13.21 16.47 4.94
CA GLU A 2 -13.90 17.19 3.85
C GLU A 2 -15.39 16.85 3.75
N VAL A 3 -15.89 15.95 4.62
CA VAL A 3 -17.30 15.55 4.68
C VAL A 3 -17.92 16.10 5.97
N GLU A 4 -19.03 16.81 5.82
CA GLU A 4 -19.86 17.27 6.93
C GLU A 4 -20.84 16.18 7.37
N ILE A 5 -20.91 15.91 8.68
CA ILE A 5 -21.80 14.88 9.26
C ILE A 5 -22.80 15.59 10.16
N LYS A 6 -24.09 15.58 9.77
CA LYS A 6 -25.19 16.19 10.53
C LYS A 6 -26.44 15.28 10.49
N PRO A 7 -27.02 14.91 11.66
CA PRO A 7 -26.48 15.09 13.02
C PRO A 7 -25.20 14.25 13.21
N PHE A 8 -24.39 14.50 14.24
CA PHE A 8 -23.23 13.64 14.49
C PHE A 8 -23.64 12.18 14.75
N PHE A 9 -22.72 11.25 14.48
CA PHE A 9 -22.82 9.88 14.99
C PHE A 9 -22.63 9.88 16.51
N ARG A 10 -22.88 8.74 17.16
CA ARG A 10 -22.60 8.58 18.60
C ARG A 10 -21.15 8.97 18.93
N ASN A 11 -20.93 9.47 20.14
CA ASN A 11 -19.63 10.00 20.57
C ASN A 11 -18.50 8.98 20.39
N GLN A 12 -18.73 7.71 20.73
CA GLN A 12 -17.75 6.64 20.58
C GLN A 12 -17.39 6.38 19.10
N LYS A 13 -18.39 6.44 18.21
CA LYS A 13 -18.16 6.34 16.75
C LYS A 13 -17.33 7.52 16.25
N MET A 14 -17.68 8.73 16.69
CA MET A 14 -16.95 9.93 16.31
C MET A 14 -15.50 9.87 16.80
N GLN A 15 -15.28 9.43 18.04
CA GLN A 15 -13.96 9.18 18.61
C GLN A 15 -13.16 8.20 17.73
N ALA A 16 -13.75 7.05 17.38
CA ALA A 16 -13.09 6.07 16.54
C ALA A 16 -12.70 6.63 15.16
N ILE A 17 -13.55 7.45 14.53
CA ILE A 17 -13.21 8.05 13.23
C ILE A 17 -12.06 9.08 13.35
N TYR A 18 -11.93 9.76 14.49
CA TYR A 18 -10.86 10.75 14.70
C TYR A 18 -9.53 10.15 15.15
N GLU A 19 -9.58 9.12 16.00
CA GLU A 19 -8.40 8.64 16.71
C GLU A 19 -7.80 7.38 16.11
N PHE A 20 -8.60 6.59 15.36
CA PHE A 20 -8.12 5.32 14.84
C PHE A 20 -6.94 5.51 13.88
N ASN A 21 -5.85 4.82 14.15
CA ASN A 21 -4.58 5.10 13.51
C ASN A 21 -4.48 4.52 12.10
N TYR A 22 -3.95 5.35 11.20
CA TYR A 22 -3.51 4.98 9.86
C TYR A 22 -2.01 5.20 9.75
N VAL A 23 -1.31 4.24 9.15
CA VAL A 23 0.11 4.40 8.82
C VAL A 23 0.25 4.86 7.38
N ASP A 24 1.28 5.63 7.14
CA ASP A 24 1.61 6.08 5.80
C ASP A 24 2.30 4.97 4.98
N ALA A 25 2.14 5.03 3.68
CA ALA A 25 2.78 4.14 2.72
C ALA A 25 3.09 4.89 1.43
N GLN A 26 4.18 4.51 0.80
CA GLN A 26 4.61 5.00 -0.50
C GLN A 26 4.92 3.78 -1.38
N LYS A 27 4.95 3.90 -2.70
CA LYS A 27 5.66 2.98 -3.59
C LYS A 27 6.29 3.74 -4.73
N THR A 28 7.47 3.31 -5.17
CA THR A 28 8.08 3.81 -6.42
C THR A 28 8.37 2.66 -7.36
N ALA A 29 7.83 2.76 -8.57
CA ALA A 29 8.06 1.84 -9.66
C ALA A 29 9.06 2.44 -10.65
N PHE A 30 10.00 1.64 -11.12
CA PHE A 30 10.90 1.94 -12.23
C PHE A 30 10.50 1.11 -13.43
N LEU A 31 10.27 1.77 -14.57
CA LEU A 31 10.20 1.10 -15.86
C LEU A 31 11.63 0.93 -16.37
N CYS A 32 12.08 -0.31 -16.42
CA CYS A 32 13.40 -0.66 -16.92
C CYS A 32 13.28 -1.20 -18.34
N ASN A 33 14.16 -0.80 -19.25
CA ASN A 33 14.21 -1.35 -20.62
C ASN A 33 14.67 -2.81 -20.67
N ARG A 34 15.22 -3.32 -19.57
CA ARG A 34 15.58 -4.72 -19.35
C ARG A 34 15.51 -5.07 -17.87
N ARG A 35 15.18 -6.32 -17.57
CA ARG A 35 15.03 -6.87 -16.21
C ARG A 35 16.38 -7.30 -15.66
N PHE A 36 17.24 -6.34 -15.37
CA PHE A 36 18.62 -6.59 -14.94
C PHE A 36 18.72 -7.52 -13.71
N TRP A 37 17.71 -7.51 -12.84
CA TRP A 37 17.65 -8.35 -11.63
C TRP A 37 17.49 -9.84 -11.95
N GLU A 38 16.95 -10.20 -13.12
CA GLU A 38 16.74 -11.61 -13.52
C GLU A 38 17.95 -12.20 -14.25
N ARG A 39 18.85 -11.36 -14.78
CA ARG A 39 20.03 -11.83 -15.51
C ARG A 39 20.87 -12.75 -14.63
N ASP A 40 21.40 -13.82 -15.22
CA ASP A 40 22.37 -14.69 -14.57
C ASP A 40 23.70 -13.93 -14.39
N ALA A 41 23.80 -13.23 -13.27
CA ALA A 41 24.91 -12.36 -12.91
C ALA A 41 25.03 -12.30 -11.37
N PRO A 42 26.21 -11.96 -10.82
CA PRO A 42 26.41 -11.89 -9.36
C PRO A 42 25.47 -10.93 -8.62
N TYR A 43 24.95 -9.91 -9.31
CA TYR A 43 24.02 -8.91 -8.78
C TYR A 43 22.54 -9.27 -9.02
N GLY A 44 22.27 -10.38 -9.71
CA GLY A 44 20.95 -10.73 -10.23
C GLY A 44 20.57 -12.17 -9.88
N ASN A 45 20.03 -12.88 -10.89
CA ASN A 45 19.42 -14.20 -10.74
C ASN A 45 18.24 -14.20 -9.74
N ILE A 46 17.43 -13.13 -9.75
CA ILE A 46 16.30 -12.93 -8.86
C ILE A 46 14.99 -13.12 -9.64
N LEU A 47 14.26 -14.19 -9.32
CA LEU A 47 12.96 -14.54 -9.92
C LEU A 47 11.83 -14.28 -8.91
N GLY A 48 11.41 -13.02 -8.81
CA GLY A 48 10.42 -12.58 -7.84
C GLY A 48 10.95 -12.49 -6.41
N GLY A 49 10.05 -12.21 -5.47
CA GLY A 49 10.38 -12.06 -4.05
C GLY A 49 10.68 -10.61 -3.66
N ILE A 50 11.32 -10.43 -2.49
CA ILE A 50 11.54 -9.12 -1.87
C ILE A 50 12.94 -9.06 -1.25
N SER A 51 13.69 -8.00 -1.55
CA SER A 51 14.89 -7.63 -0.80
C SER A 51 14.52 -6.61 0.27
N PHE A 52 15.05 -6.76 1.48
CA PHE A 52 14.92 -5.79 2.57
C PHE A 52 16.27 -5.14 2.85
N THR A 53 16.26 -3.86 3.18
CA THR A 53 17.45 -3.07 3.47
C THR A 53 17.16 -2.02 4.54
N ASP A 54 18.19 -1.60 5.26
CA ASP A 54 18.18 -0.46 6.16
C ASP A 54 18.35 0.89 5.43
N LEU A 55 18.66 0.86 4.12
CA LEU A 55 18.66 2.03 3.26
C LEU A 55 17.26 2.69 3.17
N PRO A 56 17.18 3.98 2.81
CA PRO A 56 15.93 4.73 2.68
C PRO A 56 14.80 4.04 1.91
N ILE A 57 15.11 3.21 0.90
CA ILE A 57 14.11 2.52 0.07
C ILE A 57 13.34 1.40 0.79
N GLN A 58 13.84 0.92 1.94
CA GLN A 58 13.30 -0.13 2.81
C GLN A 58 13.16 -1.52 2.17
N SER A 59 12.55 -1.62 1.00
CA SER A 59 12.40 -2.87 0.27
C SER A 59 12.32 -2.68 -1.23
N ILE A 60 12.82 -3.67 -1.97
CA ILE A 60 12.67 -3.83 -3.42
C ILE A 60 11.79 -5.05 -3.64
N ILE A 61 10.70 -4.90 -4.40
CA ILE A 61 9.84 -6.02 -4.77
C ILE A 61 10.09 -6.36 -6.24
N TYR A 62 10.50 -7.59 -6.48
CA TYR A 62 10.71 -8.13 -7.82
C TYR A 62 9.40 -8.74 -8.32
N PRO A 63 8.88 -8.33 -9.49
CA PRO A 63 7.72 -8.94 -10.10
C PRO A 63 7.93 -10.43 -10.38
N ASN A 64 6.84 -11.17 -10.41
CA ASN A 64 6.80 -12.59 -10.77
C ASN A 64 5.97 -12.86 -12.03
N ASP A 65 5.50 -11.80 -12.70
CA ASP A 65 4.66 -11.85 -13.90
C ASP A 65 5.34 -12.53 -15.09
N HIS A 66 6.67 -12.55 -15.10
CA HIS A 66 7.49 -13.21 -16.11
C HIS A 66 8.25 -14.45 -15.60
N ASN A 67 7.96 -14.93 -14.38
CA ASN A 67 8.60 -16.14 -13.85
C ASN A 67 8.06 -17.42 -14.51
N TYR A 68 6.84 -17.38 -15.04
CA TYR A 68 6.20 -18.50 -15.72
C TYR A 68 5.90 -18.11 -17.16
N CYS A 69 6.74 -18.59 -18.06
CA CYS A 69 6.64 -18.28 -19.48
C CYS A 69 6.30 -19.55 -20.25
N PRO A 70 5.08 -19.65 -20.82
CA PRO A 70 4.58 -20.87 -21.42
C PRO A 70 5.45 -21.47 -22.55
N GLU A 71 6.36 -20.69 -23.14
CA GLU A 71 7.14 -21.08 -24.33
C GLU A 71 8.62 -20.59 -24.31
N ASP A 72 9.24 -20.37 -23.14
CA ASP A 72 10.63 -19.85 -23.01
C ASP A 72 10.88 -18.51 -23.76
N THR A 73 9.82 -17.77 -24.07
CA THR A 73 9.90 -16.51 -24.83
C THR A 73 10.27 -15.29 -24.00
N CYS A 74 10.16 -15.38 -22.67
CA CYS A 74 10.46 -14.25 -21.80
C CYS A 74 11.96 -14.13 -21.58
N SER A 75 12.56 -13.11 -22.16
CA SER A 75 13.97 -12.81 -21.95
C SER A 75 14.14 -11.71 -20.91
N SER A 76 15.12 -11.85 -20.01
CA SER A 76 15.51 -10.75 -19.10
C SER A 76 15.95 -9.47 -19.83
N GLU A 77 16.17 -9.54 -21.15
CA GLU A 77 16.41 -8.40 -22.02
C GLU A 77 15.16 -7.58 -22.38
N GLU A 78 13.97 -8.09 -22.09
CA GLU A 78 12.71 -7.38 -22.31
C GLU A 78 12.42 -6.38 -21.19
N PRO A 79 11.67 -5.29 -21.49
CA PRO A 79 11.29 -4.32 -20.47
C PRO A 79 10.51 -4.94 -19.31
N GLY A 80 10.67 -4.36 -18.12
CA GLY A 80 9.93 -4.77 -16.93
C GLY A 80 9.85 -3.68 -15.87
N VAL A 81 8.88 -3.80 -14.97
CA VAL A 81 8.62 -2.79 -13.94
C VAL A 81 9.12 -3.26 -12.59
N LEU A 82 10.19 -2.68 -12.08
CA LEU A 82 10.69 -2.96 -10.72
C LEU A 82 9.96 -2.10 -9.70
N ILE A 83 9.46 -2.69 -8.62
CA ILE A 83 9.09 -1.89 -7.44
C ILE A 83 10.38 -1.58 -6.66
N SER A 84 11.05 -0.54 -7.11
CA SER A 84 12.34 -0.05 -6.61
C SER A 84 12.32 0.40 -5.15
N SER A 85 11.13 0.70 -4.62
CA SER A 85 10.96 1.10 -3.23
C SER A 85 9.52 0.85 -2.78
N TYR A 86 9.35 0.16 -1.65
CA TYR A 86 8.10 0.11 -0.91
C TYR A 86 8.36 0.45 0.57
N ASN A 87 7.87 1.62 0.98
CA ASN A 87 8.02 2.13 2.33
C ASN A 87 6.69 2.15 3.09
N ILE A 88 6.78 1.98 4.40
CA ILE A 88 5.67 2.12 5.35
C ILE A 88 6.12 2.99 6.54
N ASN A 89 5.17 3.62 7.23
CA ASN A 89 5.39 4.44 8.43
C ASN A 89 6.30 5.64 8.15
N GLN A 90 7.22 5.94 9.06
CA GLN A 90 8.08 7.11 9.00
C GLN A 90 8.99 7.12 7.76
N GLN A 91 9.35 5.96 7.21
CA GLN A 91 10.16 5.91 5.99
C GLN A 91 9.35 6.33 4.76
N ALA A 92 8.04 6.02 4.72
CA ALA A 92 7.15 6.51 3.68
C ALA A 92 7.07 8.04 3.72
N VAL A 93 6.91 8.62 4.91
CA VAL A 93 6.92 10.08 5.09
C VAL A 93 8.25 10.69 4.65
N ARG A 94 9.40 10.13 5.06
CA ARG A 94 10.73 10.69 4.77
C ARG A 94 11.06 10.67 3.28
N LEU A 95 10.77 9.57 2.59
CA LEU A 95 11.08 9.43 1.18
C LEU A 95 9.99 10.06 0.30
N GLY A 96 8.72 9.88 0.65
CA GLY A 96 7.54 10.42 -0.05
C GLY A 96 7.55 11.94 -0.14
N ASN A 97 7.97 12.64 0.93
CA ASN A 97 8.04 14.11 0.96
C ASN A 97 9.26 14.72 0.23
N GLN A 98 10.11 13.93 -0.43
CA GLN A 98 11.19 14.47 -1.25
C GLN A 98 10.66 15.01 -2.58
N GLU A 99 11.36 16.01 -3.13
CA GLU A 99 11.16 16.45 -4.50
C GLU A 99 11.42 15.29 -5.48
N GLU A 100 10.67 15.23 -6.58
CA GLU A 100 10.62 14.07 -7.46
C GLU A 100 11.98 13.67 -8.02
N GLN A 101 12.79 14.62 -8.51
CA GLN A 101 14.11 14.33 -9.04
C GLN A 101 15.06 13.83 -7.95
N ARG A 102 15.03 14.45 -6.76
CA ARG A 102 15.84 13.97 -5.63
C ARG A 102 15.44 12.57 -5.19
N ARG A 103 14.13 12.31 -5.11
CA ARG A 103 13.56 11.01 -4.73
C ARG A 103 13.99 9.91 -5.70
N TYR A 104 13.86 10.18 -7.00
CA TYR A 104 14.32 9.26 -8.05
C TYR A 104 15.82 8.93 -7.91
N GLN A 105 16.67 9.94 -7.71
CA GLN A 105 18.11 9.75 -7.55
C GLN A 105 18.44 8.87 -6.33
N VAL A 106 17.84 9.17 -5.17
CA VAL A 106 18.06 8.39 -3.93
C VAL A 106 17.64 6.94 -4.13
N ILE A 107 16.46 6.72 -4.71
CA ILE A 107 15.95 5.36 -4.93
C ILE A 107 16.86 4.60 -5.90
N ARG A 108 17.26 5.22 -7.01
CA ARG A 108 18.15 4.59 -8.01
C ARG A 108 19.50 4.21 -7.40
N GLU A 109 20.13 5.12 -6.66
CA GLU A 109 21.42 4.86 -6.01
C GLU A 109 21.31 3.76 -4.94
N ASN A 110 20.21 3.71 -4.19
CA ASN A 110 20.00 2.64 -3.22
C ASN A 110 19.72 1.29 -3.87
N VAL A 111 18.99 1.24 -5.00
CA VAL A 111 18.85 -0.02 -5.76
C VAL A 111 20.22 -0.47 -6.30
N GLU A 112 21.03 0.45 -6.83
CA GLU A 112 22.40 0.13 -7.24
C GLU A 112 23.21 -0.46 -6.07
N GLU A 113 23.13 0.15 -4.89
CA GLU A 113 23.82 -0.31 -3.68
C GLU A 113 23.36 -1.69 -3.20
N VAL A 114 22.05 -1.94 -3.12
CA VAL A 114 21.49 -3.25 -2.71
C VAL A 114 21.96 -4.37 -3.63
N HIS A 115 22.09 -4.10 -4.92
CA HIS A 115 22.55 -5.08 -5.91
C HIS A 115 24.09 -5.11 -6.06
N GLY A 116 24.85 -4.28 -5.34
CA GLY A 116 26.31 -4.19 -5.50
C GLY A 116 26.76 -3.66 -6.87
N LEU A 117 25.92 -2.84 -7.51
CA LEU A 117 26.17 -2.26 -8.83
C LEU A 117 26.97 -0.95 -8.72
N PRO A 118 27.79 -0.60 -9.73
CA PRO A 118 28.49 0.67 -9.73
C PRO A 118 27.51 1.83 -9.86
N ARG A 119 27.81 2.95 -9.22
CA ARG A 119 26.99 4.16 -9.27
C ARG A 119 26.76 4.59 -10.72
N GLY A 120 25.50 4.81 -11.09
CA GLY A 120 25.11 5.20 -12.43
C GLY A 120 24.80 4.04 -13.39
N PHE A 121 24.96 2.78 -12.96
CA PHE A 121 24.61 1.61 -13.76
C PHE A 121 23.16 1.68 -14.28
N LEU A 122 22.22 2.13 -13.44
CA LEU A 122 20.80 2.19 -13.78
C LEU A 122 20.42 3.39 -14.66
N ASN A 123 21.32 4.34 -14.90
CA ASN A 123 21.03 5.53 -15.74
C ASN A 123 20.59 5.17 -17.17
N SER A 124 21.11 4.07 -17.71
CA SER A 124 20.80 3.57 -19.06
C SER A 124 19.76 2.44 -19.09
N ILE A 125 19.22 2.09 -17.91
CA ILE A 125 18.27 0.99 -17.73
C ILE A 125 16.89 1.53 -17.40
N VAL A 126 16.82 2.51 -16.50
CA VAL A 126 15.54 3.06 -16.04
C VAL A 126 15.09 4.15 -17.00
N ASP A 127 14.08 3.85 -17.80
CA ASP A 127 13.52 4.79 -18.79
C ASP A 127 12.58 5.81 -18.12
N SER A 128 11.84 5.39 -17.09
CA SER A 128 10.94 6.27 -16.33
C SER A 128 10.65 5.74 -14.94
N SER A 129 10.09 6.59 -14.08
CA SER A 129 9.68 6.22 -12.73
C SER A 129 8.32 6.81 -12.36
N LYS A 130 7.58 6.12 -11.50
CA LYS A 130 6.35 6.64 -10.91
C LYS A 130 6.32 6.35 -9.41
N THR A 131 6.09 7.40 -8.62
CA THR A 131 5.81 7.28 -7.18
C THR A 131 4.32 7.46 -6.92
N VAL A 132 3.78 6.66 -6.01
CA VAL A 132 2.49 6.87 -5.35
C VAL A 132 2.78 7.03 -3.86
N ASP A 133 2.31 8.14 -3.28
CA ASP A 133 2.37 8.41 -1.85
C ASP A 133 0.94 8.53 -1.34
N TRP A 134 0.50 7.54 -0.57
CA TRP A 134 -0.90 7.39 -0.16
C TRP A 134 -1.36 8.51 0.77
N TYR A 135 -0.45 9.20 1.46
CA TYR A 135 -0.81 10.37 2.26
C TYR A 135 -1.25 11.56 1.41
N HIS A 136 -0.63 11.73 0.23
CA HIS A 136 -0.91 12.82 -0.69
C HIS A 136 -2.03 12.50 -1.70
N GLU A 137 -2.48 11.25 -1.76
CA GLU A 137 -3.63 10.87 -2.58
C GLU A 137 -4.93 11.50 -2.04
N PRO A 138 -5.68 12.30 -2.85
CA PRO A 138 -6.77 13.16 -2.37
C PRO A 138 -7.85 12.47 -1.54
N ASN A 139 -8.13 11.20 -1.86
CA ASN A 139 -9.23 10.41 -1.29
C ASN A 139 -8.79 9.38 -0.25
N PHE A 140 -7.49 9.27 0.07
CA PHE A 140 -6.94 8.25 0.98
C PHE A 140 -6.37 8.89 2.24
N ARG A 141 -5.44 9.85 2.09
CA ARG A 141 -4.84 10.63 3.19
C ARG A 141 -4.23 9.76 4.29
N GLY A 142 -3.71 8.61 3.88
CA GLY A 142 -3.17 7.55 4.72
C GLY A 142 -3.03 6.27 3.92
N GLY A 143 -2.03 5.45 4.25
CA GLY A 143 -1.73 4.21 3.54
C GLY A 143 -2.64 3.07 3.99
N LEU A 144 -2.51 2.66 5.25
CA LEU A 144 -3.09 1.42 5.76
C LEU A 144 -3.63 1.63 7.18
N ALA A 145 -4.80 1.09 7.51
CA ALA A 145 -5.21 1.00 8.91
C ALA A 145 -4.19 0.18 9.72
N SER A 146 -3.79 0.69 10.87
CA SER A 146 -2.91 -0.01 11.78
C SER A 146 -3.15 0.48 13.19
N ALA A 147 -3.97 -0.28 13.93
CA ALA A 147 -4.34 0.09 15.29
C ALA A 147 -3.12 0.20 16.20
N LEU A 148 -3.03 1.31 16.93
CA LEU A 148 -2.07 1.47 18.03
C LEU A 148 -2.44 0.55 19.20
N PRO A 149 -1.51 0.32 20.16
CA PRO A 149 -1.80 -0.44 21.37
C PRO A 149 -3.08 0.05 22.06
N GLY A 150 -3.98 -0.87 22.39
CA GLY A 150 -5.28 -0.58 23.02
C GLY A 150 -6.41 -0.20 22.06
N GLN A 151 -6.13 0.36 20.87
CA GLN A 151 -7.18 0.84 19.96
C GLN A 151 -8.13 -0.26 19.49
N LYS A 152 -7.65 -1.48 19.25
CA LYS A 152 -8.53 -2.59 18.86
C LYS A 152 -9.57 -2.89 19.95
N THR A 153 -9.13 -2.93 21.21
CA THR A 153 -10.02 -3.22 22.34
C THR A 153 -10.99 -2.07 22.60
N SER A 154 -10.51 -0.83 22.50
CA SER A 154 -11.28 0.36 22.87
C SER A 154 -12.17 0.90 21.76
N LEU A 155 -11.84 0.71 20.49
CA LEU A 155 -12.54 1.36 19.37
C LEU A 155 -13.25 0.38 18.42
N SER A 156 -12.72 -0.84 18.22
CA SER A 156 -13.22 -1.70 17.14
C SER A 156 -14.70 -2.10 17.30
N TYR A 157 -15.20 -2.27 18.52
CA TYR A 157 -16.62 -2.55 18.75
C TYR A 157 -17.49 -1.41 18.20
N ASP A 158 -17.17 -0.18 18.59
CA ASP A 158 -17.91 1.01 18.17
C ASP A 158 -17.74 1.30 16.69
N MET A 159 -16.59 0.99 16.08
CA MET A 159 -16.37 1.11 14.64
C MET A 159 -17.32 0.24 13.80
N ILE A 160 -17.72 -0.93 14.30
CA ILE A 160 -18.60 -1.86 13.57
C ILE A 160 -20.08 -1.49 13.72
N GLN A 161 -20.46 -0.84 14.82
CA GLN A 161 -21.88 -0.58 15.09
C GLN A 161 -22.52 0.33 14.01
N PRO A 162 -23.76 0.05 13.60
CA PRO A 162 -24.48 0.95 12.69
C PRO A 162 -24.88 2.26 13.39
N GLU A 163 -25.18 3.27 12.58
CA GLU A 163 -25.64 4.59 13.04
C GLU A 163 -27.05 4.90 12.51
N TYR A 164 -27.70 5.88 13.16
CA TYR A 164 -29.04 6.39 12.83
C TYR A 164 -30.13 5.30 12.73
N ASN A 165 -30.22 4.43 13.74
CA ASN A 165 -31.18 3.33 13.81
C ASN A 165 -31.07 2.38 12.60
N ASN A 166 -29.88 1.82 12.37
CA ASN A 166 -29.60 0.86 11.30
C ASN A 166 -29.81 1.41 9.88
N ARG A 167 -29.55 2.71 9.67
CA ARG A 167 -29.63 3.34 8.34
C ARG A 167 -28.27 3.66 7.73
N VAL A 168 -27.22 3.70 8.54
CA VAL A 168 -25.84 3.91 8.09
C VAL A 168 -24.98 2.78 8.61
N PHE A 169 -24.28 2.10 7.70
CA PHE A 169 -23.35 1.01 7.99
C PHE A 169 -21.98 1.38 7.46
N PHE A 170 -20.94 1.00 8.21
CA PHE A 170 -19.56 1.25 7.84
C PHE A 170 -18.95 -0.01 7.23
N ALA A 171 -18.21 0.16 6.15
CA ALA A 171 -17.47 -0.90 5.48
C ALA A 171 -16.13 -0.37 4.97
N GLY A 172 -15.16 -1.26 4.89
CA GLY A 172 -13.78 -0.95 4.54
C GLY A 172 -12.81 -1.81 5.33
N GLU A 173 -11.54 -1.79 4.93
CA GLU A 173 -10.49 -2.58 5.57
C GLU A 173 -10.29 -2.22 7.05
N HIS A 174 -10.43 -0.93 7.40
CA HIS A 174 -10.35 -0.41 8.77
C HIS A 174 -11.46 -0.90 9.71
N ILE A 175 -12.60 -1.35 9.18
CA ILE A 175 -13.69 -1.94 9.97
C ILE A 175 -13.39 -3.41 10.32
N SER A 176 -12.49 -4.05 9.58
CA SER A 176 -12.13 -5.45 9.78
C SER A 176 -11.06 -5.62 10.84
N ALA A 177 -10.91 -6.82 11.40
CA ALA A 177 -9.69 -7.19 12.13
C ALA A 177 -8.47 -7.43 11.19
N LYS A 178 -8.72 -7.56 9.88
CA LYS A 178 -7.73 -7.84 8.82
C LYS A 178 -7.35 -6.56 8.08
N HIS A 179 -6.75 -5.60 8.80
CA HIS A 179 -6.33 -4.33 8.21
C HIS A 179 -5.30 -4.53 7.08
N ALA A 180 -5.20 -3.57 6.17
CA ALA A 180 -4.29 -3.55 5.02
C ALA A 180 -4.57 -4.62 3.94
N TRP A 181 -5.64 -5.41 4.07
CA TRP A 181 -5.96 -6.48 3.14
C TRP A 181 -7.33 -6.29 2.47
N ILE A 182 -7.41 -6.61 1.18
CA ILE A 182 -8.66 -6.65 0.40
C ILE A 182 -9.71 -7.52 1.09
N GLN A 183 -9.29 -8.63 1.71
CA GLN A 183 -10.16 -9.51 2.49
C GLN A 183 -10.92 -8.77 3.60
N GLY A 184 -10.31 -7.74 4.20
CA GLY A 184 -10.95 -6.89 5.20
C GLY A 184 -12.12 -6.11 4.62
N SER A 185 -11.88 -5.39 3.51
CA SER A 185 -12.91 -4.63 2.78
C SER A 185 -14.03 -5.54 2.26
N LEU A 186 -13.67 -6.69 1.66
CA LEU A 186 -14.65 -7.63 1.12
C LEU A 186 -15.56 -8.18 2.22
N SER A 187 -14.98 -8.58 3.35
CA SER A 187 -15.73 -9.14 4.47
C SER A 187 -16.69 -8.13 5.10
N THR A 188 -16.24 -6.88 5.29
CA THR A 188 -17.06 -5.84 5.94
C THR A 188 -18.11 -5.28 4.98
N GLY A 189 -17.81 -5.16 3.69
CA GLY A 189 -18.79 -4.82 2.67
C GLY A 189 -19.92 -5.85 2.58
N LYS A 190 -19.59 -7.15 2.57
CA LYS A 190 -20.57 -8.23 2.64
C LYS A 190 -21.42 -8.15 3.92
N ALA A 191 -20.78 -7.91 5.07
CA ALA A 191 -21.49 -7.80 6.35
C ALA A 191 -22.48 -6.62 6.33
N ALA A 192 -22.04 -5.43 5.92
CA ALA A 192 -22.90 -4.24 5.82
C ALA A 192 -24.10 -4.48 4.88
N ALA A 193 -23.88 -5.05 3.70
CA ALA A 193 -24.97 -5.39 2.76
C ALA A 193 -25.98 -6.39 3.37
N ASN A 194 -25.50 -7.41 4.07
CA ASN A 194 -26.37 -8.40 4.74
C ASN A 194 -27.16 -7.79 5.91
N HIS A 195 -26.56 -6.85 6.65
CA HIS A 195 -27.26 -6.14 7.72
C HIS A 195 -28.37 -5.23 7.16
N ILE A 196 -28.10 -4.52 6.06
CA ILE A 196 -29.12 -3.76 5.33
C ILE A 196 -30.27 -4.69 4.93
N ALA A 197 -29.98 -5.79 4.23
CA ALA A 197 -31.00 -6.73 3.76
C ALA A 197 -31.84 -7.33 4.90
N SER A 198 -31.20 -7.70 6.01
CA SER A 198 -31.89 -8.24 7.19
C SER A 198 -32.76 -7.21 7.89
N SER A 199 -32.32 -5.94 7.92
CA SER A 199 -33.08 -4.86 8.55
C SER A 199 -34.42 -4.59 7.86
N TYR A 200 -34.48 -4.75 6.54
CA TYR A 200 -35.72 -4.62 5.77
C TYR A 200 -36.67 -5.81 5.96
N ARG A 201 -36.14 -7.04 6.08
CA ARG A 201 -36.98 -8.25 6.27
C ARG A 201 -37.72 -8.25 7.60
N ASN A 202 -37.20 -7.59 8.64
CA ASN A 202 -37.84 -7.52 9.95
C ASN A 202 -38.90 -6.40 10.06
N ILE A 203 -39.09 -5.60 9.01
CA ILE A 203 -40.08 -4.51 8.95
C ILE A 203 -41.34 -4.95 8.18
N THR A 204 -41.24 -6.00 7.36
CA THR A 204 -42.35 -6.70 6.67
C THR A 204 -42.81 -7.90 7.46
#